data_AF-A0A6N6WNX4-F1
#
_entry.id   AF-A0A6N6WNX4-F1
#
_cell.length_a   1.000
_cell.length_b   1.000
_cell.length_c   1.000
_cell.angle_alpha   90.00
_cell.angle_beta   90.00
_cell.angle_gamma   90.00
#
_symmetry.space_group_name_H-M   'P 1'
#
loop_
_entity.id
_entity.type
_entity.pdbx_description
1 polymer ?
#
loop_
_entity_poly.entity_id
_entity_poly.type
_entity_poly.pdbx_seq_one_letter_code
_entity_poly.pdbx_strand_id
1 'polypeptide(L)' 'MQTKQRLDVPLSLKSVSDSGEFEGYGSVFGVKDSHDDVVMSGAFAASLRAWSDRKALPALLW' A
#
# COMPACT_ATOMS: atom_id res chain seq x y z
N MET A 1 -4.04 4.78 28.94
CA MET A 1 -4.30 3.54 28.17
C MET A 1 -4.84 3.95 26.80
N GLN A 2 -4.05 3.81 25.74
CA GLN A 2 -4.50 4.08 24.38
C GLN A 2 -5.15 2.80 23.83
N THR A 3 -6.43 2.86 23.50
CA THR A 3 -7.16 1.73 22.94
C THR A 3 -6.57 1.38 21.58
N LYS A 4 -5.97 0.19 21.43
CA LYS A 4 -5.57 -0.31 20.10
C LYS A 4 -6.83 -0.42 19.25
N GLN A 5 -6.97 0.44 18.24
CA GLN A 5 -8.02 0.28 17.25
C GLN A 5 -7.76 -1.02 16.48
N ARG A 6 -8.73 -1.93 16.52
CA ARG A 6 -8.68 -3.20 15.80
C ARG A 6 -9.16 -2.96 14.37
N LEU A 7 -8.32 -3.30 13.39
CA LEU A 7 -8.63 -3.20 11.97
C LEU A 7 -8.74 -4.62 11.39
N ASP A 8 -9.97 -5.08 11.14
CA ASP A 8 -10.22 -6.35 10.46
C ASP A 8 -10.48 -6.05 8.97
N VAL A 9 -9.52 -6.38 8.10
CA VAL A 9 -9.61 -6.20 6.65
C VAL A 9 -9.19 -7.47 5.91
N PRO A 10 -9.81 -7.81 4.76
CA PRO A 10 -9.39 -8.96 3.96
C PRO A 10 -7.95 -8.79 3.48
N LEU A 11 -7.07 -9.72 3.83
CA LEU A 11 -5.68 -9.75 3.38
C LEU A 11 -5.49 -10.94 2.42
N SER A 12 -5.13 -10.65 1.17
CA SER A 12 -4.74 -11.67 0.20
C SER A 12 -3.22 -11.65 0.04
N LEU A 13 -2.55 -12.68 0.54
CA LEU A 13 -1.11 -12.85 0.40
C LEU A 13 -0.78 -13.52 -0.94
N LYS A 14 0.19 -12.95 -1.67
CA LYS A 14 0.66 -13.51 -2.96
C LYS A 14 1.87 -14.44 -2.81
N SER A 15 2.63 -14.26 -1.73
CA SER A 15 3.79 -15.06 -1.37
C SER A 15 4.03 -14.92 0.13
N VAL A 16 4.46 -15.99 0.79
CA VAL A 16 4.76 -16.04 2.23
C VAL A 16 5.91 -17.02 2.42
N SER A 17 6.76 -16.81 3.43
CA SER A 17 7.80 -17.78 3.78
C SER A 17 7.20 -19.10 4.28
N ASP A 18 8.02 -20.16 4.31
CA ASP A 18 7.62 -21.45 4.90
C ASP A 18 7.27 -21.35 6.39
N SER A 19 7.79 -20.31 7.09
CA SER A 19 7.44 -19.98 8.48
C SER A 19 6.10 -19.23 8.60
N GLY A 20 5.46 -18.85 7.49
CA GLY A 20 4.22 -18.08 7.50
C GLY A 20 4.41 -16.57 7.69
N GLU A 21 5.63 -16.07 7.52
CA GLU A 21 5.98 -14.67 7.72
C GLU A 21 6.10 -13.92 6.38
N PHE A 22 5.74 -12.64 6.40
CA PHE A 22 6.00 -11.72 5.29
C PHE A 22 6.37 -10.36 5.86
N GLU A 23 7.20 -9.62 5.12
CA GLU A 23 7.59 -8.27 5.46
C GLU A 23 7.39 -7.34 4.26
N GLY A 24 7.21 -6.05 4.53
CA GLY A 24 7.02 -5.06 3.50
C GLY A 24 6.86 -3.66 4.07
N TYR A 25 7.07 -2.67 3.21
CA TYR A 25 6.87 -1.26 3.55
C TYR A 25 5.44 -0.85 3.18
N GLY A 26 4.76 -0.20 4.13
CA GLY A 26 3.43 0.36 3.93
C GLY A 26 3.45 1.88 4.10
N SER A 27 3.12 2.61 3.04
CA SER A 27 2.82 4.04 3.14
C SER A 27 1.35 4.21 3.55
N VAL A 28 1.10 5.03 4.57
CA VAL A 28 -0.25 5.35 5.06
C VAL A 28 -0.56 6.82 4.81
N PHE A 29 -1.81 7.12 4.47
CA PHE A 29 -2.19 8.48 4.11
C PHE A 29 -2.04 9.47 5.26
N GLY A 30 -1.66 10.71 4.93
CA GLY A 30 -1.56 11.82 5.89
C GLY A 30 -0.41 11.69 6.89
N VAL A 31 0.47 10.70 6.73
CA VAL A 31 1.67 10.53 7.53
C VAL A 31 2.88 10.89 6.67
N LYS A 32 3.81 11.61 7.29
CA LYS A 32 5.10 11.94 6.69
C LYS A 32 6.00 10.71 6.72
N ASP A 33 6.55 10.33 5.56
CA ASP A 33 7.48 9.22 5.45
C ASP A 33 8.92 9.62 5.79
N SER A 34 9.86 8.67 5.67
CA SER A 34 11.28 8.90 5.97
C SER A 34 11.98 9.87 5.02
N HIS A 35 11.33 10.25 3.92
CA HIS A 35 11.84 11.17 2.90
C HIS A 35 11.08 12.50 2.91
N ASP A 36 10.38 12.81 4.00
CA ASP A 36 9.60 14.04 4.21
C ASP A 36 8.36 14.19 3.30
N ASP A 37 7.96 13.14 2.56
CA ASP A 37 6.77 13.17 1.71
C ASP A 37 5.51 12.76 2.48
N VAL A 38 4.35 13.30 2.07
CA VAL A 38 3.03 12.95 2.62
C VAL A 38 2.11 12.52 1.50
N VAL A 39 1.70 11.25 1.50
CA VAL A 39 0.71 10.74 0.55
C VAL A 39 -0.69 11.14 1.02
N MET A 40 -1.42 11.88 0.20
CA MET A 40 -2.79 12.30 0.49
C MET A 40 -3.81 11.25 0.05
N SER A 41 -4.98 11.24 0.70
CA SER A 41 -6.09 10.39 0.27
C SER A 41 -6.48 10.72 -1.18
N GLY A 42 -6.63 9.70 -2.01
CA GLY A 42 -6.91 9.85 -3.45
C GLY A 42 -5.67 10.11 -4.32
N ALA A 43 -4.46 10.20 -3.73
CA ALA A 43 -3.23 10.23 -4.52
C ALA A 43 -3.17 9.03 -5.48
N PHE A 44 -2.63 9.27 -6.68
CA PHE A 44 -2.49 8.28 -7.76
C PHE A 44 -3.80 7.71 -8.34
N ALA A 45 -4.98 8.10 -7.87
CA ALA A 45 -6.25 7.53 -8.35
C ALA A 45 -6.44 7.71 -9.88
N ALA A 46 -6.11 8.89 -10.41
CA ALA A 46 -6.24 9.18 -11.85
C ALA A 46 -5.27 8.35 -12.70
N SER A 47 -4.01 8.21 -12.28
CA SER A 47 -3.00 7.44 -13.02
C SER A 47 -3.26 5.94 -12.93
N LEU A 48 -3.64 5.43 -11.75
CA LEU A 48 -4.04 4.03 -11.56
C LEU A 48 -5.25 3.67 -12.43
N ARG A 49 -6.25 4.56 -12.52
CA ARG A 49 -7.39 4.37 -13.43
C ARG A 49 -6.93 4.30 -14.89
N ALA A 50 -6.07 5.22 -15.33
CA ALA A 50 -5.55 5.21 -16.69
C ALA A 50 -4.75 3.94 -17.03
N TRP A 51 -4.04 3.34 -16.07
CA TRP A 51 -3.37 2.05 -16.24
C TRP A 51 -4.34 0.88 -16.28
N SER A 52 -5.35 0.87 -15.40
CA SER A 52 -6.41 -0.14 -15.39
C SER A 52 -7.19 -0.16 -16.71
N ASP A 53 -7.53 1.01 -17.26
CA ASP A 53 -8.23 1.13 -18.54
C ASP A 53 -7.39 0.56 -19.71
N ARG A 54 -6.06 0.60 -19.60
CA ARG A 54 -5.12 -0.01 -20.55
C ARG A 54 -4.93 -1.51 -20.36
N LYS A 55 -5.52 -2.11 -19.32
CA LYS A 55 -5.29 -3.50 -18.89
C LYS A 55 -3.80 -3.81 -18.68
N ALA A 56 -3.06 -2.83 -18.15
CA ALA A 56 -1.63 -2.95 -17.89
C ALA A 56 -1.32 -2.46 -16.46
N LEU A 57 -0.16 -2.86 -15.94
CA LEU A 57 0.33 -2.39 -14.65
C LEU A 57 1.34 -1.26 -14.85
N PRO A 58 1.40 -0.25 -13.96
CA PRO A 58 2.47 0.73 -13.96
C PRO A 58 3.83 0.04 -13.93
N ALA A 59 4.81 0.58 -14.67
CA ALA A 59 6.18 0.10 -14.60
C ALA A 59 6.73 0.34 -13.19
N LEU A 60 7.07 -0.75 -12.50
CA LEU A 60 7.84 -0.69 -11.26
C LEU A 60 9.31 -0.69 -11.66
N LEU A 61 9.89 0.51 -11.72
CA LEU A 61 11.32 0.67 -11.94
C LEU A 61 12.05 0.40 -10.62
N TRP A 62 13.17 -0.28 -10.74
CA TRP A 62 14.04 -0.79 -9.68
C TRP A 62 15.13 0.22 -9.38
#